data_AF-A0A8H9H1C9-F1
#
_entry.id   AF-A0A8H9H1C9-F1
#
_cell.length_a   1.000
_cell.length_b   1.000
_cell.length_c   1.000
_cell.angle_alpha   90.00
_cell.angle_beta   90.00
_cell.angle_gamma   90.00
#
_symmetry.space_group_name_H-M   'P 1'
#
loop_
_entity.id
_entity.type
_entity.pdbx_description
1 polymer ?
#
loop_
_entity_poly.entity_id
_entity_poly.type
_entity_poly.pdbx_seq_one_letter_code
_entity_poly.pdbx_strand_id
1 'polypeptide(L)'
;MDRQFRLGRGRLVTELLVLSSCALLLAACGRPPLADELPRPVAVGRTAEGEIRLVVPLCEGEAIKSVEVQNHRTARPIWRVSRPARSEEQQEVIVLGDAHGFTREDVPLRSPLPANMGVTVELADGPPLGSGFLLKDVPEDFARTDRVLTIDDEKVPEEEFRRNAAAEYC
;
A
#
# COMPACT_ATOMS: atom_id res chain seq x y z
N MET A 1 45.67 -63.45 -28.87
CA MET A 1 47.01 -64.07 -28.79
C MET A 1 47.98 -63.17 -29.53
N ASP A 2 49.04 -62.73 -28.83
CA ASP A 2 50.33 -62.18 -29.30
C ASP A 2 50.31 -60.96 -30.25
N ARG A 3 51.14 -59.92 -30.15
CA ARG A 3 52.37 -59.64 -29.39
C ARG A 3 52.70 -58.14 -29.47
N GLN A 4 53.27 -57.65 -28.37
CA GLN A 4 54.25 -56.57 -28.16
C GLN A 4 54.88 -55.88 -29.40
N PHE A 5 55.21 -54.58 -29.31
CA PHE A 5 56.59 -54.09 -29.02
C PHE A 5 56.72 -52.54 -28.95
N ARG A 6 57.18 -52.08 -27.77
CA ARG A 6 58.23 -51.08 -27.45
C ARG A 6 58.24 -49.62 -27.97
N LEU A 7 58.23 -48.74 -26.95
CA LEU A 7 59.20 -47.67 -26.59
C LEU A 7 59.36 -46.41 -27.46
N GLY A 8 59.07 -45.27 -26.84
CA GLY A 8 59.70 -43.98 -27.10
C GLY A 8 59.65 -43.09 -25.86
N ARG A 9 60.81 -42.88 -25.23
CA ARG A 9 61.06 -42.01 -24.06
C ARG A 9 61.09 -40.52 -24.44
N GLY A 10 60.67 -39.66 -23.52
CA GLY A 10 61.13 -38.26 -23.37
C GLY A 10 60.22 -37.50 -22.40
N ARG A 11 60.60 -37.27 -21.13
CA ARG A 11 61.27 -36.03 -20.62
C ARG A 11 60.49 -34.76 -21.01
N LEU A 12 60.07 -33.83 -20.15
CA LEU A 12 60.37 -33.38 -18.79
C LEU A 12 59.05 -32.75 -18.26
N VAL A 13 58.63 -32.95 -17.00
CA VAL A 13 58.94 -32.13 -15.81
C VAL A 13 58.72 -30.62 -16.02
N THR A 14 58.11 -30.01 -14.99
CA THR A 14 58.08 -28.59 -14.59
C THR A 14 56.68 -27.97 -14.70
N GLU A 15 55.84 -28.17 -13.68
CA GLU A 15 55.61 -27.20 -12.59
C GLU A 15 54.97 -25.89 -13.10
N LEU A 16 53.69 -25.66 -12.76
CA LEU A 16 53.27 -24.37 -12.22
C LEU A 16 51.91 -24.49 -11.54
N LEU A 17 51.99 -24.40 -10.21
CA LEU A 17 50.94 -24.14 -9.24
C LEU A 17 49.97 -23.06 -9.75
N VAL A 18 48.70 -23.42 -9.95
CA VAL A 18 47.60 -22.45 -9.97
C VAL A 18 46.82 -22.59 -8.67
N LEU A 19 47.34 -21.87 -7.68
CA LEU A 19 46.61 -21.09 -6.69
C LEU A 19 45.15 -21.51 -6.45
N SER A 20 44.98 -22.33 -5.40
CA SER A 20 43.98 -22.19 -4.34
C SER A 20 42.85 -21.19 -4.64
N SER A 21 41.78 -21.70 -5.24
CA SER A 21 40.53 -20.95 -5.40
C SER A 21 39.97 -20.59 -4.03
N CYS A 22 39.91 -19.28 -3.77
CA CYS A 22 39.28 -18.65 -2.62
C CYS A 22 37.87 -19.18 -2.38
N ALA A 23 37.70 -20.01 -1.35
CA ALA A 23 36.40 -20.32 -0.77
C ALA A 23 35.97 -19.18 0.17
N LEU A 24 35.52 -18.06 -0.40
CA LEU A 24 34.74 -17.06 0.33
C LEU A 24 33.27 -17.37 0.09
N LEU A 25 32.74 -18.30 0.89
CA LEU A 25 31.30 -18.47 1.09
C LEU A 25 30.78 -17.19 1.71
N LEU A 26 30.26 -16.29 0.86
CA LEU A 26 29.43 -15.18 1.28
C LEU A 26 28.23 -15.79 2.01
N ALA A 27 28.29 -15.79 3.34
CA ALA A 27 27.13 -15.90 4.21
C ALA A 27 26.29 -14.62 4.00
N ALA A 28 25.62 -14.55 2.84
CA ALA A 28 24.49 -13.68 2.65
C ALA A 28 23.40 -14.21 3.57
N CYS A 29 23.41 -13.75 4.83
CA CYS A 29 22.21 -13.70 5.65
C CYS A 29 21.24 -12.77 4.93
N GLY A 30 20.56 -13.29 3.92
CA GLY A 30 19.32 -12.73 3.45
C GLY A 30 18.40 -12.75 4.66
N ARG A 31 18.29 -11.62 5.34
CA ARG A 31 17.14 -11.36 6.20
C ARG A 31 15.94 -11.62 5.28
N PRO A 32 15.08 -12.61 5.54
CA PRO A 32 13.79 -12.64 4.86
C PRO A 32 13.16 -11.26 5.08
N PRO A 33 12.53 -10.64 4.07
CA PRO A 33 11.81 -9.39 4.30
C PRO A 33 10.82 -9.66 5.44
N LEU A 34 11.14 -9.12 6.61
CA LEU A 34 10.29 -9.21 7.79
C LEU A 34 9.09 -8.33 7.52
N ALA A 35 7.91 -8.97 7.49
CA ALA A 35 6.57 -8.40 7.54
C ALA A 35 6.25 -7.31 6.50
N ASP A 36 5.26 -7.57 5.65
CA ASP A 36 4.47 -6.48 5.05
C ASP A 36 4.05 -5.53 6.19
N GLU A 37 4.69 -4.37 6.25
CA GLU A 37 4.25 -3.28 7.12
C GLU A 37 2.82 -2.97 6.69
N LEU A 38 1.86 -3.18 7.59
CA LEU A 38 0.45 -2.98 7.26
C LEU A 38 0.29 -1.54 6.78
N PRO A 39 -0.38 -1.31 5.63
CA PRO A 39 -0.54 0.04 5.12
C PRO A 39 -1.29 0.87 6.15
N ARG A 40 -0.81 2.09 6.39
CA ARG A 40 -1.43 3.05 7.31
C ARG A 40 -2.94 3.14 7.02
N PRO A 41 -3.80 3.10 8.05
CA PRO A 41 -5.22 2.98 7.86
C PRO A 41 -5.85 4.29 7.36
N VAL A 42 -6.99 4.13 6.69
CA VAL A 42 -7.96 5.19 6.41
C VAL A 42 -9.14 4.95 7.35
N ALA A 43 -9.84 6.00 7.77
CA ALA A 43 -11.10 5.84 8.50
C ALA A 43 -12.29 6.26 7.63
N VAL A 44 -13.49 5.80 7.97
CA VAL A 44 -14.71 6.14 7.25
C VAL A 44 -15.76 6.74 8.17
N GLY A 45 -16.42 7.80 7.73
CA GLY A 45 -17.49 8.46 8.46
C GLY A 45 -18.64 8.86 7.55
N ARG A 46 -19.50 9.77 8.04
CA ARG A 46 -20.55 10.41 7.23
C ARG A 46 -20.48 11.92 7.26
N THR A 47 -20.90 12.56 6.17
CA THR A 47 -21.16 14.01 6.11
C THR A 47 -22.43 14.36 6.89
N ALA A 48 -22.75 15.66 7.02
CA ALA A 48 -23.99 16.11 7.65
C ALA A 48 -25.25 15.70 6.87
N GLU A 49 -25.07 15.48 5.57
CA GLU A 49 -26.05 15.03 4.58
C GLU A 49 -26.15 13.50 4.52
N GLY A 50 -25.28 12.78 5.24
CA GLY A 50 -25.28 11.32 5.33
C GLY A 50 -24.45 10.61 4.25
N GLU A 51 -23.72 11.35 3.42
CA GLU A 51 -22.81 10.80 2.41
C GLU A 51 -21.60 10.16 3.07
N ILE A 52 -21.01 9.15 2.44
CA ILE A 52 -19.80 8.52 2.96
C ILE A 52 -18.62 9.46 2.77
N ARG A 53 -17.85 9.68 3.84
CA ARG A 53 -16.58 10.42 3.80
C ARG A 53 -15.44 9.54 4.28
N LEU A 54 -14.29 9.67 3.65
CA LEU A 54 -13.04 9.03 4.01
C LEU A 54 -12.18 10.02 4.78
N VAL A 55 -11.52 9.58 5.84
CA VAL A 55 -10.55 10.37 6.60
C VAL A 55 -9.17 9.80 6.39
N VAL A 56 -8.31 10.60 5.76
CA VAL A 56 -6.93 10.25 5.40
C VAL A 56 -5.99 10.92 6.40
N PRO A 57 -5.24 10.16 7.22
CA PRO A 57 -4.30 10.71 8.18
C PRO A 57 -2.95 10.98 7.50
N LEU A 58 -2.79 12.16 6.90
CA LEU A 58 -1.54 12.59 6.27
C LEU A 58 -0.50 13.03 7.31
N CYS A 59 0.77 12.71 7.07
CA CYS A 59 1.90 13.26 7.80
C CYS A 59 2.32 14.61 7.21
N GLU A 60 3.17 15.36 7.93
CA GLU A 60 3.67 16.64 7.46
C GLU A 60 4.39 16.51 6.11
N GLY A 61 3.95 17.29 5.12
CA GLY A 61 4.53 17.29 3.77
C GLY A 61 4.00 16.19 2.83
N GLU A 62 3.15 15.28 3.29
CA GLU A 62 2.49 14.30 2.42
C GLU A 62 1.35 14.91 1.63
N ALA A 63 1.14 14.41 0.41
CA ALA A 63 0.06 14.84 -0.46
C ALA A 63 -0.61 13.63 -1.12
N ILE A 64 -1.93 13.71 -1.29
CA ILE A 64 -2.70 12.70 -2.00
C ILE A 64 -2.42 12.81 -3.50
N LYS A 65 -2.25 11.67 -4.18
CA LYS A 65 -2.10 11.58 -5.64
C LYS A 65 -3.37 11.06 -6.29
N SER A 66 -3.98 10.03 -5.71
CA SER A 66 -5.26 9.48 -6.15
C SER A 66 -5.96 8.70 -5.06
N VAL A 67 -7.28 8.58 -5.21
CA VAL A 67 -8.14 7.79 -4.34
C VAL A 67 -8.85 6.79 -5.22
N GLU A 68 -8.80 5.52 -4.82
CA GLU A 68 -9.54 4.44 -5.46
C GLU A 68 -10.41 3.75 -4.42
N VAL A 69 -11.67 3.59 -4.76
CA VAL A 69 -12.59 2.72 -4.03
C VAL A 69 -12.93 1.56 -4.94
N GLN A 70 -12.85 0.36 -4.40
CA GLN A 70 -13.10 -0.89 -5.11
C GLN A 70 -14.06 -1.79 -4.35
N ASN A 71 -14.74 -2.65 -5.09
CA ASN A 71 -15.49 -3.75 -4.49
C ASN A 71 -14.49 -4.79 -3.97
N HIS A 72 -14.43 -4.98 -2.65
CA HIS A 72 -13.42 -5.83 -2.01
C HIS A 72 -13.48 -7.29 -2.51
N ARG A 73 -14.67 -7.81 -2.84
CA ARG A 73 -14.84 -9.18 -3.32
C ARG A 73 -14.32 -9.39 -4.75
N THR A 74 -14.39 -8.37 -5.59
CA THR A 74 -14.10 -8.50 -7.03
C THR A 74 -12.84 -7.76 -7.47
N ALA A 75 -12.24 -6.95 -6.58
CA ALA A 75 -11.14 -6.02 -6.87
C ALA A 75 -11.44 -5.09 -8.06
N ARG A 76 -12.72 -4.85 -8.35
CA ARG A 76 -13.13 -3.94 -9.43
C ARG A 76 -13.24 -2.52 -8.87
N PRO A 77 -12.61 -1.53 -9.51
CA PRO A 77 -12.78 -0.14 -9.11
C PRO A 77 -14.23 0.29 -9.34
N ILE A 78 -14.82 0.94 -8.34
CA ILE A 78 -16.17 1.50 -8.38
C ILE A 78 -16.16 3.02 -8.48
N TRP A 79 -15.11 3.65 -7.96
CA TRP A 79 -14.88 5.08 -8.02
C TRP A 79 -13.38 5.36 -7.94
N ARG A 80 -12.89 6.29 -8.77
CA ARG A 80 -11.49 6.68 -8.79
C ARG A 80 -11.34 8.12 -9.22
N VAL A 81 -10.60 8.87 -8.43
CA VAL A 81 -10.26 10.27 -8.66
C VAL A 81 -8.76 10.47 -8.51
N SER A 82 -8.19 11.40 -9.26
CA SER A 82 -6.75 11.66 -9.25
C SER A 82 -6.44 13.13 -9.50
N ARG A 83 -5.18 13.51 -9.20
CA ARG A 83 -4.67 14.87 -9.37
C ARG A 83 -5.51 15.91 -8.61
N PRO A 84 -5.35 15.99 -7.27
CA PRO A 84 -6.03 17.01 -6.47
C PRO A 84 -5.84 18.41 -7.06
N ALA A 85 -6.88 19.23 -6.97
CA ALA A 85 -6.91 20.54 -7.62
C ALA A 85 -6.13 21.62 -6.85
N ARG A 86 -5.79 21.40 -5.58
CA ARG A 86 -5.05 22.35 -4.72
C ARG A 86 -4.02 21.60 -3.88
N SER A 87 -2.86 22.23 -3.68
CA SER A 87 -1.64 21.58 -3.19
C SER A 87 -1.55 21.42 -1.68
N GLU A 88 -2.07 22.34 -0.88
CA GLU A 88 -1.59 22.47 0.52
C GLU A 88 -2.67 22.37 1.61
N GLU A 89 -3.98 22.31 1.28
CA GLU A 89 -5.05 22.31 2.31
C GLU A 89 -6.33 21.50 1.92
N GLN A 90 -6.27 20.65 0.90
CA GLN A 90 -7.38 19.79 0.50
C GLN A 90 -6.75 18.41 0.20
N GLN A 91 -6.92 17.37 1.01
CA GLN A 91 -8.12 16.55 1.10
C GLN A 91 -7.94 15.45 2.16
N GLU A 92 -7.66 15.82 3.40
CA GLU A 92 -7.69 14.87 4.51
C GLU A 92 -9.07 14.26 4.75
N VAL A 93 -10.11 14.89 4.19
CA VAL A 93 -11.47 14.38 4.13
C VAL A 93 -11.90 14.31 2.67
N ILE A 94 -12.30 13.12 2.21
CA ILE A 94 -12.77 12.89 0.84
C ILE A 94 -14.22 12.41 0.91
N VAL A 95 -15.14 13.13 0.28
CA VAL A 95 -16.53 12.66 0.14
C VAL A 95 -16.61 11.73 -1.07
N LEU A 96 -17.13 10.53 -0.86
CA LEU A 96 -17.12 9.48 -1.86
C LEU A 96 -18.15 9.77 -2.94
N GLY A 97 -17.68 9.90 -4.19
CA GLY A 97 -18.51 10.32 -5.33
C GLY A 97 -18.46 11.82 -5.61
N ASP A 98 -17.84 12.62 -4.74
CA ASP A 98 -17.56 14.03 -5.00
C ASP A 98 -16.19 14.19 -5.68
N ALA A 99 -16.22 14.54 -6.97
CA ALA A 99 -15.02 14.78 -7.75
C ALA A 99 -14.49 16.24 -7.67
N HIS A 100 -15.20 17.17 -7.02
CA HIS A 100 -14.89 18.60 -7.09
C HIS A 100 -13.49 18.99 -6.60
N GLY A 101 -12.92 18.23 -5.66
CA GLY A 101 -11.56 18.48 -5.18
C GLY A 101 -10.45 17.91 -6.07
N PHE A 102 -10.80 17.22 -7.17
CA PHE A 102 -9.87 16.60 -8.10
C PHE A 102 -10.02 17.19 -9.50
N THR A 103 -8.89 17.29 -10.22
CA THR A 103 -8.92 17.73 -11.61
C THR A 103 -9.30 16.60 -12.57
N ARG A 104 -9.35 15.36 -12.09
CA ARG A 104 -9.64 14.18 -12.90
C ARG A 104 -10.45 13.14 -12.12
N GLU A 105 -11.58 12.75 -12.69
CA GLU A 105 -12.34 11.57 -12.30
C GLU A 105 -12.09 10.46 -13.32
N ASP A 106 -11.33 9.43 -12.92
CA ASP A 106 -10.94 8.31 -13.79
C ASP A 106 -12.05 7.27 -13.91
N VAL A 107 -12.74 7.00 -12.80
CA VAL A 107 -13.87 6.07 -12.73
C VAL A 107 -14.99 6.77 -11.96
N PRO A 108 -16.07 7.21 -12.62
CA PRO A 108 -17.18 7.84 -11.94
C PRO A 108 -18.03 6.85 -11.15
N LEU A 109 -18.59 7.29 -10.03
CA LEU A 109 -19.47 6.47 -9.21
C LEU A 109 -20.86 6.36 -9.87
N ARG A 110 -21.06 5.29 -10.66
CA ARG A 110 -22.32 5.07 -11.43
C ARG A 110 -23.30 4.11 -10.77
N SER A 111 -22.87 3.42 -9.74
CA SER A 111 -23.63 2.39 -9.05
C SER A 111 -23.63 2.66 -7.55
N PRO A 112 -24.63 2.18 -6.80
CA PRO A 112 -24.60 2.23 -5.34
C PRO A 112 -23.33 1.60 -4.78
N LEU A 113 -22.89 2.09 -3.63
CA LEU A 113 -21.75 1.53 -2.92
C LEU A 113 -22.00 0.04 -2.59
N PRO A 114 -21.03 -0.85 -2.85
CA PRO A 114 -21.14 -2.24 -2.46
C PRO A 114 -21.10 -2.37 -0.93
N ALA A 115 -21.69 -3.44 -0.41
CA ALA A 115 -21.69 -3.71 1.03
C ALA A 115 -20.29 -3.86 1.62
N ASN A 116 -19.31 -4.28 0.80
CA ASN A 116 -17.91 -4.47 1.17
C ASN A 116 -17.04 -3.69 0.19
N MET A 117 -16.36 -2.67 0.69
CA MET A 117 -15.51 -1.78 -0.11
C MET A 117 -14.09 -1.78 0.43
N GLY A 118 -13.12 -1.74 -0.48
CA GLY A 118 -11.73 -1.43 -0.18
C GLY A 118 -11.46 0.00 -0.62
N VAL A 119 -10.73 0.74 0.20
CA VAL A 119 -10.26 2.08 -0.09
C VAL A 119 -8.74 2.04 -0.17
N THR A 120 -8.18 2.64 -1.21
CA THR A 120 -6.75 2.84 -1.38
C THR A 120 -6.50 4.30 -1.71
N VAL A 121 -5.58 4.92 -0.97
CA VAL A 121 -5.14 6.29 -1.19
C VAL A 121 -3.67 6.23 -1.57
N GLU A 122 -3.38 6.57 -2.81
CA GLU A 122 -2.02 6.72 -3.31
C GLU A 122 -1.51 8.09 -2.90
N LEU A 123 -0.32 8.13 -2.31
CA LEU A 123 0.38 9.37 -2.03
C LEU A 123 1.24 9.80 -3.22
N ALA A 124 1.58 11.09 -3.27
CA ALA A 124 2.53 11.62 -4.23
C ALA A 124 3.92 10.99 -4.00
N ASP A 125 4.31 10.92 -2.73
CA ASP A 125 5.54 10.35 -2.22
C ASP A 125 5.20 9.41 -1.05
N GLY A 126 5.74 8.19 -1.05
CA GLY A 126 5.53 7.21 0.02
C GLY A 126 4.61 6.03 -0.33
N PRO A 127 4.43 5.09 0.61
CA PRO A 127 3.56 3.94 0.43
C PRO A 127 2.07 4.34 0.43
N PRO A 128 1.19 3.55 -0.22
CA PRO A 128 -0.23 3.84 -0.20
C PRO A 128 -0.84 3.57 1.19
N LEU A 129 -1.91 4.28 1.49
CA LEU A 129 -2.80 4.01 2.62
C LEU A 129 -3.96 3.15 2.15
N GLY A 130 -4.56 2.38 3.05
CA GLY A 130 -5.77 1.66 2.69
C GLY A 130 -6.47 0.97 3.85
N SER A 131 -7.77 0.74 3.65
CA SER A 131 -8.60 0.02 4.61
C SER A 131 -9.79 -0.63 3.90
N GLY A 132 -10.27 -1.74 4.46
CA GLY A 132 -11.50 -2.39 4.04
C GLY A 132 -12.63 -2.04 4.99
N PHE A 133 -13.84 -1.83 4.46
CA PHE A 133 -15.00 -1.47 5.25
C PHE A 133 -16.26 -2.21 4.81
N LEU A 134 -17.09 -2.50 5.80
CA LEU A 134 -18.47 -2.93 5.63
C LEU A 134 -19.38 -1.71 5.72
N LEU A 135 -20.12 -1.41 4.65
CA LEU A 135 -20.98 -0.22 4.58
C LEU A 135 -22.06 -0.22 5.68
N LYS A 136 -22.52 -1.40 6.09
CA LYS A 136 -23.50 -1.58 7.18
C LYS A 136 -22.96 -1.16 8.56
N ASP A 137 -21.64 -1.13 8.72
CA ASP A 137 -20.97 -0.83 9.99
C ASP A 137 -20.63 0.66 10.12
N VAL A 138 -20.94 1.45 9.09
CA VAL A 138 -20.95 2.92 9.09
C VAL A 138 -22.39 3.41 9.31
N PRO A 139 -22.86 3.50 10.57
CA PRO A 139 -24.26 3.76 10.86
C PRO A 139 -24.67 5.18 10.42
N GLU A 140 -25.98 5.37 10.18
CA GLU A 140 -26.52 6.67 9.76
C GLU A 140 -26.39 7.74 10.85
N ASP A 141 -26.32 7.35 12.12
CA ASP A 141 -26.14 8.25 13.27
C ASP A 141 -24.74 8.89 13.33
N PHE A 142 -23.80 8.47 12.48
CA PHE A 142 -22.55 9.20 12.27
C PHE A 142 -22.76 10.52 11.54
N ALA A 143 -23.87 10.67 10.80
CA ALA A 143 -24.18 11.92 10.13
C ALA A 143 -24.29 13.05 11.15
N ARG A 144 -23.63 14.19 10.86
CA ARG A 144 -23.55 15.36 11.76
C ARG A 144 -22.77 15.12 13.06
N THR A 145 -21.98 14.05 13.13
CA THR A 145 -21.00 13.81 14.21
C THR A 145 -19.59 13.87 13.67
N ASP A 146 -18.62 13.97 14.57
CA ASP A 146 -17.19 13.86 14.29
C ASP A 146 -16.69 12.40 14.37
N ARG A 147 -17.59 11.41 14.44
CA ARG A 147 -17.21 10.01 14.59
C ARG A 147 -16.80 9.37 13.27
N VAL A 148 -15.82 8.48 13.36
CA VAL A 148 -15.32 7.67 12.27
C VAL A 148 -15.18 6.21 12.72
N LEU A 149 -15.27 5.29 11.76
CA LEU A 149 -14.99 3.87 11.90
C LEU A 149 -13.56 3.60 11.40
N THR A 150 -12.73 2.99 12.25
CA THR A 150 -11.34 2.61 11.94
C THR A 150 -11.28 1.23 11.28
N ILE A 151 -10.08 0.78 10.91
CA ILE A 151 -9.84 -0.57 10.35
C ILE A 151 -10.13 -1.68 11.37
N ASP A 152 -10.07 -1.38 12.66
CA ASP A 152 -10.31 -2.32 13.77
C ASP A 152 -11.78 -2.35 14.21
N ASP A 153 -12.68 -1.83 13.37
CA ASP A 153 -14.12 -1.66 13.65
C ASP A 153 -14.42 -0.78 14.89
N GLU A 154 -13.47 0.06 15.30
CA GLU A 154 -13.63 0.97 16.42
C GLU A 154 -14.28 2.29 15.99
N LYS A 155 -15.18 2.81 16.85
CA LYS A 155 -15.91 4.05 16.61
C LYS A 155 -15.32 5.17 17.46
N VAL A 156 -14.43 5.96 16.89
CA VAL A 156 -13.68 7.00 17.61
C VAL A 156 -14.00 8.40 17.06
N PRO A 157 -13.77 9.47 17.82
CA PRO A 157 -13.71 10.82 17.27
C PRO A 157 -12.62 10.93 16.20
N GLU A 158 -12.87 11.71 15.15
CA GLU A 158 -11.92 11.92 14.05
C GLU A 158 -10.56 12.43 14.53
N GLU A 159 -10.55 13.38 15.47
CA GLU A 159 -9.31 13.93 16.03
C GLU A 159 -8.47 12.85 16.75
N GLU A 160 -9.14 11.94 17.46
CA GLU A 160 -8.47 10.82 18.12
C GLU A 160 -7.85 9.87 17.10
N PHE A 161 -8.59 9.52 16.04
CA PHE A 161 -8.05 8.72 14.94
C PHE A 161 -6.81 9.38 14.33
N ARG A 162 -6.89 10.67 13.98
CA ARG A 162 -5.77 11.43 13.39
C ARG A 162 -4.56 11.45 14.30
N ARG A 163 -4.76 11.73 15.59
CA ARG A 163 -3.68 11.76 16.58
C ARG A 163 -3.00 10.40 16.74
N ASN A 164 -3.78 9.33 16.82
CA ASN A 164 -3.25 7.98 16.98
C ASN A 164 -2.49 7.55 15.72
N ALA A 165 -3.04 7.79 14.53
CA ALA A 165 -2.37 7.51 13.27
C ALA A 165 -1.07 8.33 13.12
N ALA A 166 -1.08 9.62 13.48
CA ALA A 166 0.13 10.43 13.44
C ALA A 166 1.21 9.94 14.42
N ALA A 167 0.82 9.51 15.62
CA ALA A 167 1.75 8.98 16.62
C ALA A 167 2.39 7.64 16.22
N GLU A 168 1.70 6.85 15.41
CA GLU A 168 2.15 5.52 14.99
C GLU A 168 2.95 5.54 13.67
N TYR A 169 2.60 6.43 12.74
CA TYR A 169 3.07 6.34 11.35
C TYR A 169 3.92 7.54 10.83
N CYS A 170 4.14 8.63 11.58
CA CYS A 170 4.78 9.87 11.05
C CYS A 170 6.22 10.20 11.52
#